data_AF-A0A0D0CHR3-F1
#
_entry.id   AF-A0A0D0CHR3-F1
#
_cell.length_a   1.000
_cell.length_b   1.000
_cell.length_c   1.000
_cell.angle_alpha   90.00
_cell.angle_beta   90.00
_cell.angle_gamma   90.00
#
_symmetry.space_group_name_H-M   'P 1'
#
loop_
_entity.id
_entity.type
_entity.pdbx_description
1 polymer ?
#
loop_
_entity_poly.entity_id
_entity_poly.type
_entity_poly.pdbx_seq_one_letter_code
_entity_poly.pdbx_strand_id
1 'polypeptide(L)'
;MANPHEQEVPDYTSIEYTEARAMFTADGKSDAEATVILTNVWRFNNAHACQLWDRQQEALEETRLTESARLAELKEQEKATREEEEELARREERKKYKN
;
A
#
# COMPACT_ATOMS: atom_id res chain seq x y z
N MET A 1 -9.14 5.43 0.03
CA MET A 1 -9.28 5.62 1.49
C MET A 1 -8.16 6.54 1.95
N ALA A 2 -8.42 7.39 2.94
CA ALA A 2 -7.36 8.23 3.54
C ALA A 2 -6.40 7.36 4.37
N ASN A 3 -5.13 7.76 4.46
CA ASN A 3 -4.11 7.06 5.25
C ASN A 3 -4.46 7.13 6.76
N PRO A 4 -4.70 5.99 7.45
CA PRO A 4 -5.06 5.99 8.87
C PRO A 4 -3.92 6.50 9.78
N HIS A 5 -2.67 6.48 9.32
CA HIS A 5 -1.53 7.04 10.06
C HIS A 5 -1.57 8.57 10.16
N GLU A 6 -2.33 9.24 9.28
CA GLU A 6 -2.47 10.70 9.26
C GLU A 6 -3.71 11.18 10.05
N GLN A 7 -4.49 10.25 10.60
CA GLN A 7 -5.67 10.61 11.37
C GLN A 7 -5.30 10.99 12.80
N GLU A 8 -5.86 12.09 13.26
CA GLU A 8 -5.76 12.52 14.66
C GLU A 8 -6.92 11.95 15.48
N VAL A 9 -6.67 11.75 16.77
CA VAL A 9 -7.73 11.37 17.71
C VAL A 9 -8.77 12.51 17.76
N PRO A 10 -10.06 12.22 17.60
CA PRO A 10 -11.09 13.23 17.76
C PRO A 10 -11.09 13.84 19.16
N ASP A 11 -11.40 15.14 19.25
CA ASP A 11 -11.61 15.80 20.54
C ASP A 11 -12.93 15.36 21.18
N TYR A 12 -12.89 14.24 21.90
CA TYR A 12 -14.03 13.70 22.63
C TYR A 12 -14.44 14.56 23.85
N THR A 13 -13.77 15.68 24.11
CA THR A 13 -14.24 16.66 25.09
C THR A 13 -15.21 17.68 24.48
N SER A 14 -15.19 17.83 23.15
CA SER A 14 -16.06 18.73 22.40
C SER A 14 -17.54 18.43 22.60
N ILE A 15 -18.37 19.47 22.46
CA ILE A 15 -19.83 19.38 22.58
C ILE A 15 -20.46 18.41 21.58
N GLU A 16 -19.82 18.20 20.43
CA GLU A 16 -20.27 17.26 19.40
C GLU A 16 -20.35 15.81 19.89
N TYR A 17 -19.55 15.45 20.90
CA TYR A 17 -19.51 14.10 21.48
C TYR A 17 -20.30 13.97 22.77
N THR A 18 -21.17 14.92 23.09
CA THR A 18 -21.98 14.90 24.33
C THR A 18 -22.86 13.65 24.40
N GLU A 19 -23.53 13.26 23.32
CA GLU A 19 -24.37 12.06 23.30
C GLU A 19 -23.54 10.78 23.46
N ALA A 20 -22.38 10.71 22.79
CA ALA A 20 -21.48 9.56 22.92
C ALA A 20 -20.95 9.42 24.36
N ARG A 21 -20.65 10.53 25.04
CA ARG A 21 -20.29 10.52 26.47
C ARG A 21 -21.46 10.15 27.37
N ALA A 22 -22.67 10.61 27.05
CA ALA A 22 -23.88 10.37 27.84
C ALA A 22 -24.19 8.88 28.04
N MET A 23 -23.84 8.04 27.07
CA MET A 23 -23.98 6.58 27.20
C MET A 23 -23.16 6.00 28.35
N PHE A 24 -21.98 6.56 28.63
CA PHE A 24 -21.13 6.13 29.73
C PHE A 24 -21.49 6.80 31.05
N THR A 25 -21.97 8.05 31.01
CA THR A 25 -22.42 8.72 32.24
C THR A 25 -23.71 8.12 32.78
N ALA A 26 -24.57 7.55 31.92
CA ALA A 26 -25.71 6.72 32.34
C ALA A 26 -25.27 5.49 33.16
N ASP A 27 -24.07 4.97 32.90
CA ASP A 27 -23.43 3.87 33.67
C ASP A 27 -22.60 4.37 34.87
N GLY A 28 -22.79 5.63 35.27
CA GLY A 28 -22.13 6.22 36.43
C GLY A 28 -20.69 6.65 36.20
N LYS A 29 -20.22 6.69 34.94
CA LYS A 29 -18.90 7.25 34.60
C LYS A 29 -18.93 8.77 34.61
N SER A 30 -17.81 9.37 34.99
CA SER A 30 -17.56 10.80 34.75
C SER A 30 -17.34 11.08 33.26
N ASP A 31 -17.53 12.32 32.84
CA ASP A 31 -17.20 12.74 31.47
C ASP A 31 -15.73 12.49 31.13
N ALA A 32 -14.82 12.66 32.11
CA ALA A 32 -13.41 12.37 31.92
C ALA A 32 -13.16 10.88 31.63
N GLU A 33 -13.80 9.98 32.39
CA GLU A 33 -13.73 8.54 32.12
C GLU A 33 -14.34 8.19 30.75
N ALA A 34 -15.47 8.79 30.38
CA ALA A 34 -16.11 8.58 29.09
C ALA A 34 -15.19 9.00 27.92
N THR A 35 -14.58 10.18 28.00
CA THR A 35 -13.60 10.66 27.01
C THR A 35 -12.40 9.71 26.90
N VAL A 36 -11.88 9.19 28.03
CA VAL A 36 -10.78 8.22 28.01
C VAL A 36 -11.20 6.91 27.33
N ILE A 37 -12.40 6.40 27.62
CA ILE A 37 -12.93 5.19 26.99
C ILE A 37 -13.04 5.38 25.47
N LEU A 38 -13.67 6.48 25.02
CA LEU A 38 -13.82 6.80 23.61
C LEU A 38 -12.47 6.93 22.89
N THR A 39 -11.51 7.60 23.52
CA THR A 39 -10.15 7.74 23.01
C THR A 39 -9.48 6.38 22.83
N ASN A 40 -9.63 5.48 23.79
CA ASN A 40 -9.03 4.14 23.73
C ASN A 40 -9.67 3.28 22.63
N VAL A 41 -11.00 3.34 22.48
CA VAL A 41 -11.71 2.65 21.39
C VAL A 41 -11.23 3.15 20.03
N TRP A 42 -11.12 4.47 19.86
CA TRP A 42 -10.60 5.04 18.62
C TRP A 42 -9.19 4.57 18.32
N ARG A 43 -8.28 4.61 19.31
CA ARG A 43 -6.89 4.15 19.14
C ARG A 43 -6.80 2.68 18.74
N PHE A 44 -7.61 1.82 19.36
CA PHE A 44 -7.67 0.40 19.02
C PHE A 44 -8.10 0.19 17.57
N ASN A 45 -9.18 0.86 17.15
CA ASN A 45 -9.69 0.76 15.79
C ASN A 45 -8.71 1.34 14.76
N ASN A 46 -8.09 2.48 15.07
CA ASN A 46 -7.11 3.10 14.18
C ASN A 46 -5.86 2.23 14.04
N ALA A 47 -5.37 1.62 15.12
CA ALA A 47 -4.24 0.70 15.05
C ALA A 47 -4.53 -0.50 14.14
N HIS A 48 -5.74 -1.07 14.20
CA HIS A 48 -6.15 -2.13 13.28
C HIS A 48 -6.24 -1.63 11.82
N ALA A 49 -6.75 -0.42 11.61
CA ALA A 49 -6.81 0.20 10.28
C ALA A 49 -5.40 0.44 9.71
N CYS A 50 -4.45 0.93 10.51
CA CYS A 50 -3.04 1.08 10.15
C CYS A 50 -2.43 -0.26 9.72
N GLN A 51 -2.62 -1.33 10.50
CA GLN A 51 -2.09 -2.65 10.14
C GLN A 51 -2.66 -3.17 8.81
N LEU A 52 -3.96 -2.96 8.56
CA LEU A 52 -4.58 -3.36 7.30
C LEU A 52 -4.03 -2.53 6.13
N TRP A 53 -3.87 -1.22 6.34
CA TRP A 53 -3.30 -0.32 5.36
C TRP A 53 -1.88 -0.72 4.99
N ASP A 54 -1.02 -0.99 5.98
CA ASP A 54 0.37 -1.38 5.77
C ASP A 54 0.46 -2.66 4.93
N ARG A 55 -0.35 -3.68 5.25
CA ARG A 55 -0.44 -4.91 4.44
C ARG A 55 -0.88 -4.66 3.00
N GLN A 56 -1.79 -3.72 2.78
CA GLN A 56 -2.21 -3.35 1.43
C GLN A 56 -1.07 -2.66 0.67
N GLN A 57 -0.32 -1.77 1.34
CA GLN A 57 0.84 -1.12 0.72
C GLN A 57 1.94 -2.13 0.39
N GLU A 58 2.23 -3.08 1.29
CA GLU A 58 3.19 -4.16 1.05
C GLU A 58 2.79 -5.01 -0.16
N ALA A 59 1.53 -5.42 -0.25
CA ALA A 59 1.04 -6.22 -1.39
C ALA A 59 1.09 -5.46 -2.72
N LEU A 60 0.80 -4.16 -2.71
CA LEU A 60 0.91 -3.31 -3.90
C LEU A 60 2.37 -3.18 -4.34
N GLU A 61 3.29 -2.98 -3.38
CA GLU A 61 4.71 -2.88 -3.66
C GLU A 61 5.28 -4.20 -4.21
N GLU A 62 4.91 -5.34 -3.61
CA GLU A 62 5.30 -6.67 -4.09
C GLU A 62 4.80 -6.92 -5.53
N THR A 63 3.55 -6.53 -5.82
CA THR A 63 2.99 -6.62 -7.17
C THR A 63 3.77 -5.77 -8.16
N ARG A 64 4.09 -4.52 -7.78
CA ARG A 64 4.88 -3.60 -8.59
C ARG A 64 6.28 -4.15 -8.88
N LEU A 65 6.95 -4.68 -7.86
CA LEU A 65 8.28 -5.28 -8.01
C LEU A 65 8.23 -6.50 -8.94
N THR A 66 7.25 -7.38 -8.75
CA THR A 66 7.06 -8.57 -9.59
C THR A 66 6.81 -8.19 -11.05
N GLU A 67 5.96 -7.21 -11.31
CA GLU A 67 5.69 -6.72 -12.67
C GLU A 67 6.94 -6.07 -13.28
N SER A 68 7.67 -5.26 -12.51
CA SER A 68 8.92 -4.64 -12.98
C SER A 68 9.98 -5.68 -13.35
N ALA A 69 10.09 -6.76 -12.57
CA ALA A 69 11.01 -7.86 -12.85
C ALA A 69 10.63 -8.60 -14.14
N ARG A 70 9.34 -8.91 -14.33
CA ARG A 70 8.83 -9.51 -15.57
C ARG A 70 9.10 -8.65 -16.80
N LEU A 71 8.89 -7.34 -16.67
CA LEU A 71 9.18 -6.39 -17.75
C LEU A 71 10.67 -6.31 -18.08
N ALA A 72 11.54 -6.37 -17.06
CA ALA A 72 12.99 -6.41 -17.26
C ALA A 72 13.41 -7.70 -17.97
N GLU A 73 12.89 -8.85 -17.55
CA GLU A 73 13.15 -10.14 -18.19
C GLU A 73 12.72 -10.16 -19.66
N LEU A 74 11.51 -9.65 -19.96
CA LEU A 74 11.01 -9.57 -21.33
C LEU A 74 11.92 -8.71 -22.22
N LYS A 75 12.41 -7.58 -21.71
CA LYS A 75 13.33 -6.70 -22.45
C LYS A 75 14.67 -7.37 -22.74
N GLU A 76 15.21 -8.13 -21.78
CA GLU A 76 16.45 -8.88 -22.00
C GLU A 76 16.25 -10.00 -23.05
N GLN A 77 15.12 -10.70 -23.03
CA GLN A 77 14.78 -11.71 -24.05
C GLN A 77 14.63 -11.09 -25.44
N GLU A 78 13.94 -9.95 -25.55
CA GLU A 78 13.80 -9.22 -26.82
C GLU A 78 15.16 -8.78 -27.37
N LYS A 79 16.03 -8.24 -26.51
CA LYS A 79 17.38 -7.84 -26.88
C LYS A 79 18.22 -9.03 -27.36
N ALA A 80 18.20 -10.14 -26.63
CA ALA A 80 18.93 -11.35 -27.02
C ALA A 80 18.46 -11.89 -28.39
N THR A 81 17.14 -11.88 -28.62
CA THR A 81 16.54 -12.32 -29.89
C THR A 81 16.99 -11.43 -31.04
N ARG A 82 16.95 -10.11 -30.84
CA ARG A 82 17.41 -9.14 -31.84
C ARG A 82 18.90 -9.29 -32.16
N GLU A 83 19.74 -9.51 -31.14
CA GLU A 83 21.18 -9.73 -31.35
C GLU A 83 21.45 -11.00 -32.16
N GLU A 84 20.68 -12.07 -31.93
CA GLU A 84 20.77 -13.32 -32.69
C GLU A 84 20.34 -13.11 -34.17
N GLU A 85 19.23 -12.40 -34.40
CA GLU A 85 18.77 -12.05 -35.75
C GLU A 85 19.80 -11.20 -36.51
N GLU A 86 20.36 -10.18 -35.87
CA GLU A 86 21.40 -9.32 -36.45
C GLU A 86 22.68 -10.08 -36.79
N GLU A 87 23.09 -11.04 -35.94
CA GLU A 87 24.26 -11.87 -36.18
C GLU A 87 24.01 -12.90 -37.30
N LEU A 88 22.81 -13.47 -37.37
CA LEU A 88 22.40 -14.35 -38.47
C LEU A 88 22.44 -13.61 -39.81
N ALA A 89 21.85 -12.42 -39.87
CA ALA A 89 21.86 -11.57 -41.07
C ALA A 89 23.29 -11.25 -41.53
N ARG A 90 24.18 -10.87 -40.59
CA ARG A 90 25.60 -10.63 -40.87
C ARG A 90 26.31 -11.85 -41.44
N ARG A 91 26.01 -13.05 -40.94
CA ARG A 91 26.59 -14.31 -41.45
C ARG A 91 26.11 -14.62 -42.86
N GLU A 92 24.82 -14.39 -43.15
CA GLU A 92 24.27 -14.58 -44.49
C GLU A 92 24.86 -13.61 -45.51
N GLU A 93 25.00 -12.32 -45.16
CA GLU A 93 25.66 -11.34 -46.02
C GLU A 93 27.11 -11.74 -46.34
N ARG A 94 27.88 -12.14 -45.33
CA ARG A 94 29.27 -12.60 -45.54
C ARG A 94 29.37 -13.83 -46.45
N LYS A 95 28.36 -14.70 -46.46
CA LYS A 95 28.31 -15.86 -47.37
C LYS A 95 28.05 -15.42 -48.83
N LYS A 96 27.24 -14.38 -49.07
CA LYS A 96 26.94 -13.88 -50.42
C LYS A 96 28.17 -13.38 -51.17
N TYR A 97 29.10 -12.72 -50.47
CA TYR A 97 30.32 -12.16 -51.06
C TYR A 97 31.52 -13.12 -51.08
N LYS A 98 31.33 -14.39 -50.69
CA LYS A 98 32.37 -15.43 -50.71
C LYS A 98 32.27 -16.39 -51.90
N ASN A 99 31.33 -16.14 -52.81
CA ASN A 99 31.22 -16.81 -54.12
C ASN A 99 31.85 -15.97 -55.22
#